data_AF-A0A7W5TRZ0-F1
#
_entry.id   AF-A0A7W5TRZ0-F1
#
_cell.length_a   1.000
_cell.length_b   1.000
_cell.length_c   1.000
_cell.angle_alpha   90.00
_cell.angle_beta   90.00
_cell.angle_gamma   90.00
#
_symmetry.space_group_name_H-M   'P 1'
#
loop_
_entity.id
_entity.type
_entity.pdbx_description
1 polymer ?
#
loop_
_entity_poly.entity_id
_entity_poly.type
_entity_poly.pdbx_seq_one_letter_code
_entity_poly.pdbx_strand_id
1 'polypeptide(L)' 'MTDPADPMATIVALCAEGARRFGDDPQAIASFVESEIGRLFQTEQRQLKEQLTLLTHGGGYQKPIM' A
#
# COMPACT_ATOMS: atom_id res chain seq x y z
N MET A 1 -11.07 -7.34 13.46
CA MET A 1 -11.38 -7.90 12.13
C MET A 1 -11.07 -6.81 11.12
N THR A 2 -10.03 -6.97 10.32
CA THR A 2 -9.72 -6.05 9.21
C THR A 2 -10.73 -6.28 8.09
N ASP A 3 -11.38 -5.21 7.64
CA ASP A 3 -12.36 -5.26 6.57
C ASP A 3 -11.64 -5.71 5.28
N PRO A 4 -12.06 -6.80 4.63
CA PRO A 4 -11.44 -7.26 3.38
C PRO A 4 -11.60 -6.26 2.23
N ALA A 5 -12.41 -5.21 2.40
CA ALA A 5 -12.56 -4.11 1.46
C ALA A 5 -11.57 -2.94 1.69
N ASP A 6 -10.67 -3.00 2.68
CA ASP A 6 -9.66 -1.95 2.89
C ASP A 6 -8.48 -2.13 1.92
N PRO A 7 -8.26 -1.22 0.95
CA PRO A 7 -7.16 -1.32 0.00
C PRO A 7 -5.79 -1.38 0.69
N MET A 8 -5.66 -0.77 1.87
CA MET A 8 -4.43 -0.82 2.66
C MET A 8 -4.17 -2.20 3.26
N ALA A 9 -5.22 -2.90 3.73
CA ALA A 9 -5.10 -4.28 4.17
C ALA A 9 -4.63 -5.21 3.03
N THR A 10 -5.05 -4.92 1.80
CA THR A 10 -4.60 -5.65 0.60
C THR A 10 -3.10 -5.46 0.35
N ILE A 11 -2.55 -4.24 0.43
CA ILE A 11 -1.10 -4.02 0.32
C ILE A 11 -0.35 -4.81 1.39
N VAL A 12 -0.80 -4.74 2.65
CA VAL A 12 -0.10 -5.43 3.75
C VAL A 12 -0.07 -6.93 3.53
N ALA A 13 -1.18 -7.52 3.07
CA ALA A 13 -1.26 -8.93 2.72
C ALA A 13 -0.31 -9.30 1.56
N LEU A 14 -0.28 -8.49 0.51
CA LEU A 14 0.62 -8.68 -0.64
C LEU A 14 2.09 -8.57 -0.25
N CYS A 15 2.47 -7.62 0.60
CA CYS A 15 3.84 -7.51 1.12
C CYS A 15 4.21 -8.73 1.96
N ALA A 16 3.32 -9.21 2.82
CA ALA A 16 3.55 -10.41 3.64
C ALA A 16 3.64 -11.68 2.79
N GLU A 17 2.88 -11.78 1.70
CA GLU A 17 3.03 -12.85 0.72
C GLU A 17 4.32 -12.74 -0.08
N GLY A 18 4.69 -11.54 -0.52
CA GLY A 18 5.96 -11.27 -1.19
C GLY A 18 7.14 -11.71 -0.33
N ALA A 19 7.19 -11.31 0.94
CA ALA A 19 8.24 -11.73 1.86
C ALA A 19 8.30 -13.26 2.04
N ARG A 20 7.14 -13.94 2.08
CA ARG A 20 7.10 -15.41 2.15
C ARG A 20 7.59 -16.09 0.87
N ARG A 21 7.38 -15.49 -0.30
CA ARG A 21 7.75 -16.05 -1.61
C ARG A 21 9.19 -15.71 -2.01
N PHE A 22 9.66 -14.52 -1.71
CA PHE A 22 10.93 -13.96 -2.21
C PHE A 22 11.96 -13.74 -1.09
N GLY A 23 11.62 -14.03 0.17
CA GLY A 23 12.52 -13.83 1.31
C GLY A 23 12.81 -12.35 1.55
N ASP A 24 14.09 -12.00 1.60
CA ASP A 24 14.58 -10.64 1.84
C ASP A 24 14.99 -9.92 0.54
N ASP A 25 14.46 -10.30 -0.62
CA ASP A 25 14.70 -9.57 -1.87
C ASP A 25 13.67 -8.42 -2.03
N PRO A 26 14.03 -7.16 -1.70
CA PRO A 26 13.10 -6.04 -1.76
C PRO A 26 12.65 -5.74 -3.20
N GLN A 27 13.48 -6.01 -4.21
CA GLN A 27 13.16 -5.72 -5.60
C GLN A 27 12.13 -6.70 -6.15
N ALA A 28 12.27 -7.98 -5.82
CA ALA A 28 11.30 -9.01 -6.19
C ALA A 28 9.95 -8.79 -5.50
N ILE A 29 9.96 -8.42 -4.21
CA ILE A 29 8.74 -8.10 -3.46
C ILE A 29 8.04 -6.88 -4.06
N ALA A 30 8.77 -5.79 -4.32
CA ALA A 30 8.19 -4.59 -4.91
C ALA A 30 7.55 -4.87 -6.28
N SER A 31 8.27 -5.60 -7.15
CA SER A 31 7.79 -5.96 -8.48
C SER A 31 6.51 -6.80 -8.43
N PHE A 32 6.42 -7.73 -7.46
CA PHE A 32 5.23 -8.53 -7.23
C PHE A 32 4.05 -7.67 -6.76
N VAL A 33 4.25 -6.85 -5.73
CA VAL A 33 3.22 -5.98 -5.17
C VAL A 33 2.69 -5.01 -6.23
N GLU A 34 3.57 -4.38 -7.01
CA GLU A 34 3.19 -3.48 -8.11
C GLU A 34 2.37 -4.19 -9.19
N SER A 35 2.74 -5.43 -9.55
CA SER A 35 2.00 -6.21 -10.54
C SER A 35 0.58 -6.54 -10.07
N GLU A 36 0.43 -6.92 -8.80
CA GLU A 36 -0.88 -7.22 -8.21
C GLU A 36 -1.74 -5.96 -8.03
N ILE A 37 -1.16 -4.84 -7.60
CA ILE A 37 -1.85 -3.54 -7.55
C ILE A 37 -2.31 -3.12 -8.96
N GLY A 38 -1.49 -3.36 -9.99
CA GLY A 38 -1.82 -3.10 -11.38
C GLY A 38 -3.05 -3.87 -11.89
N ARG A 39 -3.43 -4.96 -11.21
CA ARG A 39 -4.62 -5.78 -11.53
C ARG A 39 -5.89 -5.35 -10.79
N LEU A 40 -5.78 -4.50 -9.76
CA LEU A 40 -6.93 -3.95 -9.05
C LEU A 40 -7.76 -3.04 -9.96
N PHE A 41 -9.04 -2.86 -9.63
CA PHE A 41 -9.88 -1.94 -10.38
C PHE A 41 -9.41 -0.49 -10.19
N GLN A 42 -9.62 0.37 -11.18
CA GLN A 42 -9.18 1.77 -11.14
C GLN A 42 -9.69 2.54 -9.90
N THR A 43 -10.89 2.21 -9.43
CA THR A 43 -11.48 2.78 -8.22
C THR A 43 -10.70 2.40 -6.96
N GLU A 44 -10.26 1.15 -6.85
CA GLU A 44 -9.47 0.65 -5.73
C GLU A 44 -8.05 1.20 -5.78
N GLN A 45 -7.43 1.28 -6.96
CA GLN A 45 -6.12 1.93 -7.15
C GLN A 45 -6.16 3.40 -6.72
N ARG A 46 -7.24 4.12 -7.06
CA ARG A 46 -7.41 5.51 -6.66
C ARG A 46 -7.54 5.65 -5.15
N GLN A 47 -8.39 4.85 -4.51
CA GLN A 47 -8.56 4.87 -3.06
C GLN A 47 -7.24 4.54 -2.34
N LEU A 48 -6.51 3.55 -2.85
CA LEU A 48 -5.22 3.17 -2.33
C LEU A 48 -4.18 4.30 -2.44
N LYS A 49 -4.15 4.99 -3.59
CA LYS A 49 -3.28 6.15 -3.79
C LYS A 49 -3.63 7.29 -2.84
N GLU A 50 -4.91 7.57 -2.64
CA GLU A 50 -5.38 8.60 -1.70
C GLU A 50 -4.96 8.24 -0.26
N GLN A 51 -5.16 6.99 0.18
CA GLN A 51 -4.72 6.51 1.50
C GLN A 51 -3.20 6.58 1.69
N LEU A 52 -2.41 6.14 0.70
CA LEU A 52 -0.94 6.25 0.73
C LEU A 52 -0.47 7.70 0.75
N THR A 53 -1.16 8.59 0.03
CA THR A 53 -0.88 10.03 0.04
C THR A 53 -1.13 10.61 1.43
N LEU A 54 -2.22 10.22 2.10
CA LEU A 54 -2.52 10.65 3.47
C LEU A 54 -1.47 10.15 4.47
N LEU A 55 -0.98 8.91 4.33
CA LEU A 55 0.08 8.37 5.20
C LEU A 55 1.43 9.08 5.00
N THR A 56 1.76 9.43 3.75
CA THR A 56 3.01 10.12 3.40
C THR A 56 2.97 11.62 3.74
N HIS A 57 1.81 12.27 3.63
CA HIS A 57 1.64 13.70 3.94
C HIS A 57 1.25 13.96 5.41
N GLY A 58 0.72 12.95 6.11
CA GLY A 58 0.38 13.02 7.54
C GLY A 58 1.57 13.15 8.49
N GLY A 59 2.80 13.02 7.98
CA GLY A 59 4.05 13.26 8.74
C GLY A 59 4.73 14.60 8.46
N GLY A 60 4.18 15.47 7.60
CA GLY A 60 4.92 16.60 7.02
C GLY A 60 4.23 17.97 7.04
N TYR A 61 3.10 18.14 7.72
CA TYR A 61 2.47 19.46 7.89
C TYR A 61 1.99 19.66 9.32
N GLN A 62 2.94 19.80 10.25
CA GLN A 62 2.70 20.70 11.38
C GLN A 62 2.63 22.12 10.80
N LYS A 63 1.42 22.64 10.60
CA LYS A 63 1.21 24.08 10.62
C LYS A 63 1.76 24.59 11.95
N PRO A 64 2.70 25.56 12.01
CA PRO A 64 2.71 26.45 13.13
C PRO A 64 1.43 27.26 13.02
N ILE A 65 0.51 27.01 13.95
CA ILE A 65 -0.53 27.97 14.30
C ILE A 65 0.17 28.96 15.23
N MET A 66 0.05 30.25 14.88
CA MET A 66 0.65 31.47 15.47
C MET A 66 2.06 31.82 15.00
#